data_AF-F6IC76-F1
#
_entry.id   AF-F6IC76-F1
#
_cell.length_a   1.000
_cell.length_b   1.000
_cell.length_c   1.000
_cell.angle_alpha   90.00
_cell.angle_beta   90.00
_cell.angle_gamma   90.00
#
_symmetry.space_group_name_H-M   'P 1'
#
loop_
_entity.id
_entity.type
_entity.pdbx_description
1 polymer ?
#
loop_
_entity_poly.entity_id
_entity_poly.type
_entity_poly.pdbx_seq_one_letter_code
_entity_poly.pdbx_strand_id
1 'polypeptide(L)'
;MAPATRAAITADLKCFLAWCARRHPPVQAVPAAPETLVHYLRWLASGSPGRSPARPATLARRIASIARIHRVLGFGESEPLPTQAGMVRDTLKAIRRQSQERQRQAAPLRLGAAMAEGQAAPEGMTVEALLAACGSDILDLRDAALISLAYDAGLRVSELVAVQVGDLTAHEDGSGRLVIPRSKTDQEGEGALAWISPETMRRLAAWLCAADIAGGAVLRRVHLLPAPPGDAEERGARHTIGDKPLTRQGVVAILRRRARAAIALGHVAIDPDRAEAAIRSLSAHSFRVGLTQDLFAAGEDGAGIALALRWSSPGTALHYARELAVGSNAAARVLGRMRGAGKAD
;
A
#
# COMPACT_ATOMS: atom_id res chain seq x y z
N MET A 1 20.86 -3.35 -6.77
CA MET A 1 19.72 -4.09 -6.17
C MET A 1 19.18 -3.33 -4.96
N ALA A 2 17.87 -3.10 -4.87
CA ALA A 2 17.27 -2.34 -3.76
C ALA A 2 17.52 -2.99 -2.37
N PRO A 3 17.67 -2.21 -1.28
CA PRO A 3 17.93 -2.74 0.07
C PRO A 3 16.87 -3.72 0.57
N ALA A 4 15.58 -3.46 0.30
CA ALA A 4 14.49 -4.35 0.68
C ALA A 4 14.57 -5.71 -0.04
N THR A 5 15.01 -5.72 -1.30
CA THR A 5 15.23 -6.95 -2.08
C THR A 5 16.38 -7.76 -1.49
N ARG A 6 17.49 -7.10 -1.11
CA ARG A 6 18.61 -7.75 -0.41
C ARG A 6 18.16 -8.39 0.89
N ALA A 7 17.45 -7.65 1.75
CA ALA A 7 16.95 -8.15 3.02
C ALA A 7 16.01 -9.35 2.85
N ALA A 8 15.10 -9.29 1.87
CA ALA A 8 14.17 -10.38 1.56
C ALA A 8 14.90 -11.64 1.07
N ILE A 9 15.84 -11.51 0.14
CA ILE A 9 16.67 -12.64 -0.34
C ILE A 9 17.46 -13.24 0.82
N THR A 10 18.13 -12.43 1.64
CA THR A 10 18.90 -12.91 2.80
C THR A 10 18.02 -13.69 3.78
N ALA A 11 16.83 -13.16 4.12
CA ALA A 11 15.90 -13.85 5.01
C ALA A 11 15.37 -15.17 4.41
N ASP A 12 15.11 -15.17 3.10
CA ASP A 12 14.66 -16.37 2.40
C ASP A 12 15.74 -17.47 2.41
N LEU A 13 16.97 -17.10 2.06
CA LEU A 13 18.12 -18.02 2.03
C LEU A 13 18.46 -18.56 3.41
N LYS A 14 18.50 -17.71 4.45
CA LYS A 14 18.71 -18.17 5.83
C LYS A 14 17.70 -19.25 6.24
N CYS A 15 16.43 -19.03 5.89
CA CYS A 15 15.37 -19.99 6.20
C CYS A 15 15.55 -21.31 5.42
N PHE A 16 15.93 -21.25 4.15
CA PHE A 16 16.16 -22.45 3.33
C PHE A 16 17.38 -23.23 3.82
N LEU A 17 18.52 -22.56 4.04
CA LEU A 17 19.74 -23.19 4.57
C LEU A 17 19.51 -23.86 5.92
N ALA A 18 18.83 -23.18 6.85
CA ALA A 18 18.49 -23.76 8.14
C ALA A 18 17.52 -24.95 8.02
N TRP A 19 16.64 -24.95 7.02
CA TRP A 19 15.74 -26.07 6.75
C TRP A 19 16.50 -27.27 6.17
N CYS A 20 17.46 -27.04 5.27
CA CYS A 20 18.32 -28.06 4.68
C CYS A 20 19.19 -28.76 5.74
N ALA A 21 19.80 -27.96 6.63
CA ALA A 21 20.66 -28.45 7.71
C ALA A 21 19.93 -29.31 8.76
N ARG A 22 18.61 -29.11 8.93
CA ARG A 22 17.76 -29.88 9.87
C ARG A 22 17.18 -31.15 9.26
N ARG A 23 17.50 -31.49 8.01
CA ARG A 23 17.10 -32.78 7.43
C ARG A 23 18.01 -33.88 7.96
N HIS A 24 17.51 -35.11 8.00
CA HIS A 24 18.27 -36.28 8.41
C HIS A 24 18.18 -37.35 7.31
N PRO A 25 19.23 -37.54 6.48
CA PRO A 25 20.48 -36.77 6.47
C PRO A 25 20.29 -35.31 6.00
N PRO A 26 21.22 -34.40 6.32
CA PRO A 26 21.21 -33.03 5.80
C PRO A 26 21.20 -33.04 4.27
N VAL A 27 20.41 -32.16 3.67
CA VAL A 27 20.31 -32.05 2.21
C VAL A 27 21.11 -30.86 1.69
N GLN A 28 21.70 -31.01 0.50
CA GLN A 28 22.46 -29.95 -0.14
C GLN A 28 21.56 -28.79 -0.57
N ALA A 29 21.94 -27.57 -0.18
CA ALA A 29 21.18 -26.37 -0.50
C ALA A 29 21.56 -25.74 -1.85
N VAL A 30 22.82 -25.90 -2.29
CA VAL A 30 23.27 -25.47 -3.62
C VAL A 30 24.29 -26.47 -4.20
N PRO A 31 24.07 -27.00 -5.42
CA PRO A 31 22.79 -26.94 -6.14
C PRO A 31 21.72 -27.71 -5.36
N ALA A 32 20.53 -27.15 -5.26
CA ALA A 32 19.39 -27.83 -4.66
C ALA A 32 18.83 -28.86 -5.64
N ALA A 33 18.52 -30.07 -5.18
CA ALA A 33 17.73 -31.01 -5.97
C ALA A 33 16.26 -30.52 -6.10
N PRO A 34 15.58 -30.70 -7.25
CA PRO A 34 14.18 -30.35 -7.42
C PRO A 34 13.25 -30.94 -6.34
N GLU A 35 13.50 -32.17 -5.90
CA GLU A 35 12.78 -32.88 -4.84
C GLU A 35 12.91 -32.13 -3.51
N THR A 36 14.12 -31.64 -3.22
CA THR A 36 14.40 -30.85 -2.01
C THR A 36 13.57 -29.57 -1.98
N LEU A 37 13.42 -28.91 -3.14
CA LEU A 37 12.58 -27.71 -3.27
C LEU A 37 11.09 -28.04 -3.09
N VAL A 38 10.61 -29.17 -3.60
CA VAL A 38 9.23 -29.63 -3.39
C VAL A 38 8.96 -29.90 -1.91
N HIS A 39 9.85 -30.60 -1.22
CA HIS A 39 9.72 -30.83 0.23
C HIS A 39 9.76 -29.51 1.02
N TYR A 40 10.63 -28.58 0.64
CA TYR A 40 10.70 -27.27 1.27
C TYR A 40 9.41 -26.46 1.08
N LEU A 41 8.85 -26.46 -0.14
CA LEU A 41 7.59 -25.79 -0.44
C LEU A 41 6.41 -26.37 0.34
N ARG A 42 6.30 -27.70 0.41
CA ARG A 42 5.26 -28.37 1.20
C ARG A 42 5.40 -28.08 2.68
N TRP A 43 6.62 -28.12 3.21
CA TRP A 43 6.89 -27.72 4.59
C TRP A 43 6.48 -26.27 4.85
N LEU A 44 6.80 -25.33 3.95
CA LEU A 44 6.35 -23.94 4.10
C LEU A 44 4.81 -23.80 4.05
N ALA A 45 4.15 -24.55 3.18
CA ALA A 45 2.71 -24.51 3.01
C ALA A 45 1.94 -25.14 4.19
N SER A 46 2.48 -26.18 4.83
CA SER A 46 1.82 -26.83 5.98
C SER A 46 1.91 -26.02 7.27
N GLY A 47 2.88 -25.10 7.38
CA GLY A 47 3.22 -24.49 8.66
C GLY A 47 3.89 -25.49 9.62
N SER A 48 4.19 -25.03 10.83
CA SER A 48 4.75 -25.82 11.95
C SER A 48 4.37 -25.15 13.28
N PRO A 49 4.50 -25.81 14.45
CA PRO A 49 4.35 -25.13 15.74
C PRO A 49 5.21 -23.87 15.80
N GLY A 50 4.60 -22.72 16.10
CA GLY A 50 5.27 -21.41 16.07
C GLY A 50 5.44 -20.76 14.69
N ARG A 51 4.91 -21.35 13.61
CA ARG A 51 4.98 -20.79 12.25
C ARG A 51 3.72 -21.09 11.44
N SER A 52 2.96 -20.05 11.14
CA SER A 52 1.80 -20.14 10.25
C SER A 52 2.17 -20.59 8.83
N PRO A 53 1.25 -21.27 8.12
CA PRO A 53 1.35 -21.57 6.70
C PRO A 53 1.78 -20.36 5.85
N ALA A 54 2.75 -20.57 4.97
CA ALA A 54 3.20 -19.53 4.06
C ALA A 54 2.25 -19.37 2.88
N ARG A 55 1.80 -18.14 2.63
CA ARG A 55 0.94 -17.82 1.47
C ARG A 55 1.62 -18.15 0.13
N PRO A 56 0.86 -18.48 -0.94
CA PRO A 56 1.43 -18.83 -2.23
C PRO A 56 2.37 -17.77 -2.86
N ALA A 57 2.10 -16.49 -2.61
CA ALA A 57 2.98 -15.39 -3.04
C ALA A 57 4.36 -15.44 -2.34
N THR A 58 4.38 -15.78 -1.05
CA THR A 58 5.62 -15.96 -0.28
C THR A 58 6.43 -17.15 -0.81
N LEU A 59 5.75 -18.26 -1.13
CA LEU A 59 6.40 -19.45 -1.71
C LEU A 59 7.07 -19.14 -3.04
N ALA A 60 6.34 -18.47 -3.94
CA ALA A 60 6.86 -18.07 -5.25
C ALA A 60 8.09 -17.14 -5.12
N ARG A 61 8.03 -16.17 -4.19
CA ARG A 61 9.15 -15.28 -3.90
C ARG A 61 10.37 -16.04 -3.38
N ARG A 62 10.19 -17.00 -2.46
CA ARG A 62 11.30 -17.82 -1.93
C ARG A 62 11.98 -18.63 -3.03
N ILE A 63 11.21 -19.23 -3.94
CA ILE A 63 11.77 -19.94 -5.10
C ILE A 63 12.55 -19.00 -6.01
N ALA A 64 12.08 -17.75 -6.22
CA ALA A 64 12.85 -16.76 -6.97
C ALA A 64 14.16 -16.36 -6.27
N SER A 65 14.17 -16.22 -4.94
CA SER A 65 15.39 -15.98 -4.15
C SER A 65 16.38 -17.14 -4.27
N ILE A 66 15.89 -18.39 -4.26
CA ILE A 66 16.71 -19.59 -4.47
C ILE A 66 17.24 -19.65 -5.90
N ALA A 67 16.42 -19.34 -6.91
CA ALA A 67 16.86 -19.27 -8.30
C ALA A 67 17.96 -18.23 -8.49
N ARG A 68 17.86 -17.08 -7.80
CA ARG A 68 18.87 -16.01 -7.84
C ARG A 68 20.23 -16.49 -7.32
N ILE A 69 20.29 -17.18 -6.18
CA ILE A 69 21.58 -17.64 -5.63
C ILE A 69 22.22 -18.71 -6.53
N HIS A 70 21.41 -19.59 -7.14
CA HIS A 70 21.91 -20.57 -8.11
C HIS A 70 22.54 -19.87 -9.32
N ARG A 71 21.88 -18.86 -9.89
CA ARG A 71 22.46 -18.06 -10.98
C ARG A 71 23.76 -17.34 -10.60
N VAL A 72 23.82 -16.77 -9.40
CA VAL A 72 25.03 -16.09 -8.92
C VAL A 72 26.22 -17.06 -8.79
N LEU A 73 25.94 -18.34 -8.55
CA LEU A 73 26.94 -19.39 -8.44
C LEU A 73 27.20 -20.14 -9.76
N GLY A 74 26.75 -19.59 -10.89
CA GLY A 74 27.01 -20.13 -12.24
C GLY A 74 26.05 -21.23 -12.70
N PHE A 75 25.02 -21.57 -11.92
CA PHE A 75 23.98 -22.52 -12.36
C PHE A 75 22.95 -21.82 -13.24
N GLY A 76 22.42 -22.51 -14.25
CA GLY A 76 21.36 -21.97 -15.10
C GLY A 76 21.82 -21.41 -16.45
N GLU A 77 23.12 -21.47 -16.77
CA GLU A 77 23.69 -20.98 -18.04
C GLU A 77 23.54 -22.01 -19.17
N SER A 78 23.81 -23.29 -18.88
CA SER A 78 23.70 -24.39 -19.86
C SER A 78 22.54 -25.34 -19.58
N GLU A 79 22.16 -25.49 -18.30
CA GLU A 79 21.08 -26.38 -17.86
C GLU A 79 19.98 -25.59 -17.16
N PRO A 80 18.70 -26.04 -17.23
CA PRO A 80 17.61 -25.39 -16.52
C PRO A 80 17.83 -25.41 -15.01
N LEU A 81 17.43 -24.34 -14.33
CA LEU A 81 17.58 -24.26 -12.88
C LEU A 81 16.71 -25.32 -12.18
N PRO A 82 17.16 -25.88 -11.03
CA PRO A 82 16.32 -26.78 -10.23
C PRO A 82 14.97 -26.17 -9.84
N THR A 83 14.92 -24.84 -9.68
CA THR A 83 13.69 -24.09 -9.41
C THR A 83 12.69 -24.05 -10.56
N GLN A 84 13.12 -24.36 -11.79
CA GLN A 84 12.31 -24.38 -13.00
C GLN A 84 11.81 -25.79 -13.37
N ALA A 85 12.25 -26.82 -12.64
CA ALA A 85 11.79 -28.19 -12.82
C ALA A 85 10.25 -28.28 -12.77
N GLY A 86 9.67 -29.16 -13.60
CA GLY A 86 8.21 -29.35 -13.71
C GLY A 86 7.55 -29.58 -12.35
N MET A 87 8.09 -30.50 -11.55
CA MET A 87 7.57 -30.83 -10.22
C MET A 87 7.52 -29.65 -9.24
N VAL A 88 8.46 -28.69 -9.35
CA VAL A 88 8.49 -27.48 -8.50
C VAL A 88 7.38 -26.52 -8.93
N ARG A 89 7.22 -26.31 -10.25
CA ARG A 89 6.14 -25.48 -10.82
C ARG A 89 4.76 -26.07 -10.52
N ASP A 90 4.61 -27.38 -10.65
CA ASP A 90 3.36 -28.09 -10.38
C ASP A 90 3.00 -28.09 -8.90
N THR A 91 4.00 -28.23 -8.02
CA THR A 91 3.79 -28.09 -6.57
C THR A 91 3.30 -26.69 -6.21
N LEU A 92 3.92 -25.64 -6.76
CA LEU A 92 3.44 -24.26 -6.57
C LEU A 92 2.00 -24.08 -7.09
N LYS A 93 1.67 -24.66 -8.25
CA LYS A 93 0.33 -24.60 -8.85
C LYS A 93 -0.70 -25.34 -8.00
N ALA A 94 -0.36 -26.52 -7.47
CA ALA A 94 -1.20 -27.30 -6.58
C ALA A 94 -1.48 -26.55 -5.27
N ILE A 95 -0.44 -26.01 -4.62
CA ILE A 95 -0.59 -25.22 -3.39
C ILE A 95 -1.46 -23.98 -3.65
N ARG A 96 -1.28 -23.30 -4.80
CA ARG A 96 -2.14 -22.15 -5.18
C ARG A 96 -3.60 -22.53 -5.33
N ARG A 97 -3.90 -23.70 -5.92
CA ARG A 97 -5.27 -24.20 -6.11
C ARG A 97 -5.92 -24.57 -4.77
N GLN A 98 -5.18 -25.22 -3.89
CA GLN A 98 -5.66 -25.59 -2.55
C GLN A 98 -5.85 -24.36 -1.64
N SER A 99 -4.98 -23.36 -1.77
CA SER A 99 -5.01 -22.10 -1.03
C SER A 99 -5.97 -21.09 -1.66
N GLN A 100 -7.13 -21.50 -2.18
CA GLN A 100 -8.13 -20.65 -2.88
C GLN A 100 -8.74 -19.51 -2.02
N GLU A 101 -8.06 -19.05 -0.97
CA GLU A 101 -8.21 -17.70 -0.46
C GLU A 101 -7.85 -16.70 -1.56
N ARG A 102 -8.87 -16.02 -2.10
CA ARG A 102 -8.72 -14.86 -2.97
C ARG A 102 -7.71 -13.90 -2.32
N GLN A 103 -6.66 -13.49 -3.04
CA GLN A 103 -5.66 -12.57 -2.49
C GLN A 103 -6.39 -11.36 -1.92
N ARG A 104 -6.33 -11.19 -0.58
CA ARG A 104 -7.00 -10.09 0.11
C ARG A 104 -6.37 -8.78 -0.36
N GLN A 105 -7.08 -8.05 -1.21
CA GLN A 105 -6.74 -6.68 -1.57
C GLN A 105 -6.88 -5.81 -0.30
N ALA A 106 -6.10 -4.73 -0.21
CA ALA A 106 -6.29 -3.76 0.87
C ALA A 106 -7.70 -3.17 0.72
N ALA A 107 -8.40 -2.96 1.85
CA ALA A 107 -9.69 -2.28 1.83
C ALA A 107 -9.52 -0.90 1.18
N PRO A 108 -10.40 -0.50 0.24
CA PRO A 108 -10.32 0.80 -0.41
C PRO A 108 -10.58 1.90 0.62
N LEU A 109 -9.89 3.02 0.47
CA LEU A 109 -10.12 4.24 1.22
C LEU A 109 -10.44 5.35 0.21
N ARG A 110 -11.72 5.43 -0.16
CA ARG A 110 -12.26 6.38 -1.15
C ARG A 110 -12.37 7.78 -0.57
N LEU A 111 -12.52 8.82 -1.41
CA LEU A 111 -12.57 10.21 -0.97
C LEU A 111 -13.67 10.45 0.06
N GLY A 112 -14.91 10.12 -0.28
CA GLY A 112 -16.10 10.36 0.55
C GLY A 112 -17.25 11.03 -0.20
N ALA A 113 -16.93 11.78 -1.25
CA ALA A 113 -17.91 12.37 -2.15
C ALA A 113 -18.42 11.38 -3.23
N ALA A 114 -19.58 11.70 -3.82
CA ALA A 114 -20.05 11.07 -5.05
C ALA A 114 -19.18 11.51 -6.24
N MET A 115 -18.83 10.58 -7.12
CA MET A 115 -17.91 10.85 -8.24
C MET A 115 -18.63 11.25 -9.54
N ALA A 116 -19.92 10.92 -9.67
CA ALA A 116 -20.75 11.29 -10.80
C ALA A 116 -22.18 11.57 -10.34
N GLU A 117 -22.91 12.34 -11.14
CA GLU A 117 -24.31 12.66 -10.89
C GLU A 117 -25.16 11.37 -10.80
N GLY A 118 -26.00 11.29 -9.76
CA GLY A 118 -26.82 10.11 -9.47
C GLY A 118 -26.09 8.94 -8.81
N GLN A 119 -24.78 9.04 -8.53
CA GLN A 119 -24.09 8.07 -7.67
C GLN A 119 -24.20 8.47 -6.20
N ALA A 120 -24.43 7.49 -5.32
CA ALA A 120 -24.31 7.70 -3.88
C ALA A 120 -22.84 7.85 -3.47
N ALA A 121 -22.62 8.64 -2.43
CA ALA A 121 -21.34 8.69 -1.73
C ALA A 121 -20.93 7.28 -1.24
N PRO A 122 -19.64 6.93 -1.25
CA PRO A 122 -19.19 5.66 -0.72
C PRO A 122 -19.47 5.55 0.78
N GLU A 123 -20.05 4.43 1.19
CA GLU A 123 -20.28 4.12 2.60
C GLU A 123 -19.01 3.67 3.31
N GLY A 124 -18.98 3.85 4.64
CA GLY A 124 -17.93 3.35 5.52
C GLY A 124 -16.75 4.30 5.68
N MET A 125 -15.54 3.74 5.74
CA MET A 125 -14.33 4.52 6.03
C MET A 125 -13.86 5.27 4.77
N THR A 126 -13.83 6.60 4.84
CA THR A 126 -13.44 7.48 3.73
C THR A 126 -12.32 8.44 4.13
N VAL A 127 -11.64 9.04 3.16
CA VAL A 127 -10.60 10.05 3.40
C VAL A 127 -11.18 11.27 4.09
N GLU A 128 -12.33 11.75 3.66
CA GLU A 128 -13.06 12.87 4.27
C GLU A 128 -13.41 12.56 5.73
N ALA A 129 -13.87 11.36 6.06
CA ALA A 129 -14.16 10.99 7.45
C ALA A 129 -12.91 10.97 8.33
N LEU A 130 -11.76 10.53 7.78
CA LEU A 130 -10.48 10.58 8.49
C LEU A 130 -9.98 12.02 8.69
N LEU A 131 -10.17 12.89 7.69
CA LEU A 131 -9.80 14.30 7.74
C LEU A 131 -10.70 15.08 8.71
N ALA A 132 -12.00 14.78 8.75
CA ALA A 132 -12.94 15.37 9.70
C ALA A 132 -12.57 15.06 11.17
N ALA A 133 -11.90 13.92 11.40
CA ALA A 133 -11.38 13.53 12.71
C ALA A 133 -10.01 14.16 13.06
N CYS A 134 -9.50 15.08 12.24
CA CYS A 134 -8.29 15.84 12.53
C CYS A 134 -8.67 17.23 13.05
N GLY A 135 -8.23 17.57 14.26
CA GLY A 135 -8.32 18.92 14.81
C GLY A 135 -7.18 19.82 14.32
N SER A 136 -6.77 20.74 15.19
CA SER A 136 -5.74 21.75 14.91
C SER A 136 -4.44 21.53 15.69
N ASP A 137 -4.32 20.42 16.43
CA ASP A 137 -3.08 20.12 17.15
C ASP A 137 -1.94 19.71 16.19
N ILE A 138 -0.71 19.71 16.69
CA ILE A 138 0.47 19.41 15.87
C ILE A 138 0.44 17.99 15.25
N LEU A 139 -0.21 17.03 15.92
CA LEU A 139 -0.36 15.67 15.40
C LEU A 139 -1.41 15.60 14.31
N ASP A 140 -2.53 16.31 14.49
CA ASP A 140 -3.65 16.43 13.58
C ASP A 140 -3.24 17.12 12.29
N LEU A 141 -2.48 18.22 12.37
CA LEU A 141 -1.92 18.91 11.20
C LEU A 141 -1.04 17.97 10.38
N ARG A 142 -0.14 17.23 11.03
CA ARG A 142 0.69 16.21 10.35
C ARG A 142 -0.16 15.14 9.71
N ASP A 143 -1.13 14.61 10.45
CA ASP A 143 -1.93 13.48 10.00
C ASP A 143 -2.84 13.87 8.84
N ALA A 144 -3.43 15.07 8.87
CA ALA A 144 -4.20 15.64 7.78
C ALA A 144 -3.34 15.83 6.53
N ALA A 145 -2.14 16.40 6.67
CA ALA A 145 -1.18 16.53 5.56
C ALA A 145 -0.79 15.16 4.97
N LEU A 146 -0.54 14.16 5.83
CA LEU A 146 -0.22 12.80 5.43
C LEU A 146 -1.37 12.14 4.66
N ILE A 147 -2.59 12.18 5.20
CA ILE A 147 -3.79 11.55 4.63
C ILE A 147 -4.10 12.18 3.27
N SER A 148 -4.10 13.52 3.20
CA SER A 148 -4.40 14.27 1.99
C SER A 148 -3.36 14.00 0.89
N LEU A 149 -2.07 14.08 1.22
CA LEU A 149 -0.99 13.80 0.26
C LEU A 149 -0.98 12.34 -0.22
N ALA A 150 -1.24 11.39 0.68
CA ALA A 150 -1.27 9.97 0.32
C ALA A 150 -2.38 9.66 -0.68
N TYR A 151 -3.54 10.31 -0.52
CA TYR A 151 -4.67 10.18 -1.43
C TYR A 151 -4.39 10.87 -2.77
N ASP A 152 -4.19 12.19 -2.79
CA ASP A 152 -4.06 13.00 -4.02
C ASP A 152 -2.98 12.47 -4.98
N ALA A 153 -1.76 12.27 -4.48
CA ALA A 153 -0.64 11.83 -5.30
C ALA A 153 -0.62 10.30 -5.51
N GLY A 154 -1.56 9.58 -4.88
CA GLY A 154 -1.65 8.12 -4.91
C GLY A 154 -0.32 7.46 -4.57
N LEU A 155 0.41 7.93 -3.56
CA LEU A 155 1.79 7.50 -3.32
C LEU A 155 1.87 6.09 -2.75
N ARG A 156 2.92 5.34 -3.11
CA ARG A 156 3.31 4.14 -2.35
C ARG A 156 3.84 4.59 -1.00
N VAL A 157 3.68 3.78 0.05
CA VAL A 157 4.18 4.15 1.40
C VAL A 157 5.65 4.53 1.43
N SER A 158 6.48 3.91 0.58
CA SER A 158 7.91 4.25 0.48
C SER A 158 8.17 5.57 -0.23
N GLU A 159 7.30 5.98 -1.14
CA GLU A 159 7.36 7.29 -1.81
C GLU A 159 6.87 8.36 -0.83
N LEU A 160 5.73 8.12 -0.15
CA LEU A 160 5.14 9.03 0.84
C LEU A 160 6.12 9.42 1.96
N VAL A 161 6.82 8.45 2.54
CA VAL A 161 7.80 8.74 3.61
C VAL A 161 9.11 9.33 3.09
N ALA A 162 9.34 9.30 1.77
CA ALA A 162 10.55 9.83 1.17
C ALA A 162 10.37 11.26 0.64
N VAL A 163 9.14 11.79 0.63
CA VAL A 163 8.86 13.15 0.16
C VAL A 163 9.66 14.17 0.95
N GLN A 164 10.39 15.01 0.24
CA GLN A 164 11.14 16.14 0.79
C GLN A 164 10.45 17.45 0.45
N VAL A 165 10.69 18.48 1.27
CA VAL A 165 10.16 19.83 1.03
C VAL A 165 10.60 20.34 -0.34
N GLY A 166 11.85 20.09 -0.74
CA GLY A 166 12.37 20.49 -2.05
C GLY A 166 11.74 19.77 -3.25
N ASP A 167 10.99 18.68 -3.02
CA ASP A 167 10.27 17.98 -4.09
C ASP A 167 8.91 18.63 -4.40
N LEU A 168 8.46 19.56 -3.55
CA LEU A 168 7.16 20.23 -3.65
C LEU A 168 7.32 21.57 -4.36
N THR A 169 6.47 21.82 -5.37
CA THR A 169 6.37 23.12 -6.05
C THR A 169 4.92 23.59 -6.00
N ALA A 170 4.68 24.80 -5.51
CA ALA A 170 3.36 25.43 -5.57
C ALA A 170 3.12 26.08 -6.94
N HIS A 171 1.88 26.08 -7.39
CA HIS A 171 1.41 26.77 -8.59
C HIS A 171 0.53 27.98 -8.20
N GLU A 172 0.27 28.86 -9.17
CA GLU A 172 -0.50 30.10 -8.96
C GLU A 172 -1.97 29.86 -8.59
N ASP A 173 -2.58 28.77 -9.07
CA ASP A 173 -3.94 28.36 -8.75
C ASP A 173 -4.07 27.74 -7.34
N GLY A 174 -2.99 27.74 -6.57
CA GLY A 174 -2.89 27.14 -5.25
C GLY A 174 -2.65 25.63 -5.26
N SER A 175 -2.73 24.98 -6.43
CA SER A 175 -2.34 23.57 -6.59
C SER A 175 -0.83 23.41 -6.49
N GLY A 176 -0.35 22.18 -6.56
CA GLY A 176 1.08 21.94 -6.57
C GLY A 176 1.48 20.72 -7.37
N ARG A 177 2.79 20.56 -7.45
CA ARG A 177 3.46 19.44 -8.09
C ARG A 177 4.42 18.79 -7.10
N LEU A 178 4.37 17.46 -7.03
CA LEU A 178 5.35 16.64 -6.35
C LEU A 178 6.26 15.97 -7.37
N VAL A 179 7.57 16.13 -7.20
CA VAL A 179 8.57 15.30 -7.87
C VAL A 179 8.77 14.03 -7.05
N ILE A 180 8.76 12.87 -7.72
CA ILE A 180 9.00 11.56 -7.10
C ILE A 180 10.30 11.03 -7.69
N PRO A 181 11.45 11.20 -7.01
CA PRO A 181 12.76 10.91 -7.61
C PRO A 181 12.98 9.43 -7.91
N ARG A 182 12.26 8.54 -7.23
CA ARG A 182 12.41 7.10 -7.42
C ARG A 182 11.13 6.36 -7.10
N SER A 183 10.65 5.57 -8.05
CA SER A 183 9.55 4.64 -7.83
C SER A 183 10.03 3.19 -7.85
N LYS A 184 9.20 2.25 -7.36
CA LYS A 184 9.52 0.81 -7.41
C LYS A 184 9.66 0.29 -8.85
N THR A 185 8.92 0.86 -9.78
CA THR A 185 8.86 0.46 -11.19
C THR A 185 9.80 1.26 -12.08
N ASP A 186 10.42 2.29 -11.54
CA ASP A 186 11.38 3.15 -12.22
C ASP A 186 12.78 2.53 -12.16
N GLN A 187 13.07 1.68 -13.15
CA GLN A 187 14.36 0.98 -13.25
C GLN A 187 15.46 1.89 -13.80
N GLU A 188 15.09 2.90 -14.58
CA GLU A 188 16.00 3.82 -15.27
C GLU A 188 16.24 5.13 -14.49
N GLY A 189 15.41 5.42 -13.49
CA GLY A 189 15.58 6.58 -12.61
C GLY A 189 15.04 7.87 -13.19
N GLU A 190 14.08 7.80 -14.12
CA GLU A 190 13.49 8.98 -14.75
C GLU A 190 12.66 9.83 -13.75
N GLY A 191 12.30 9.24 -12.62
CA GLY A 191 11.39 9.85 -11.66
C GLY A 191 9.95 9.89 -12.17
N ALA A 192 9.09 10.56 -11.42
CA ALA A 192 7.71 10.80 -11.84
C ALA A 192 7.20 12.10 -11.25
N LEU A 193 6.12 12.61 -11.82
CA LEU A 193 5.42 13.78 -11.32
C LEU A 193 4.05 13.37 -10.81
N ALA A 194 3.59 14.02 -9.75
CA ALA A 194 2.21 13.93 -9.28
C ALA A 194 1.65 15.33 -9.05
N TRP A 195 0.40 15.53 -9.48
CA TRP A 195 -0.35 16.73 -9.14
C TRP A 195 -0.85 16.64 -7.69
N ILE A 196 -0.96 17.79 -7.04
CA ILE A 196 -1.44 17.95 -5.67
C ILE A 196 -2.54 19.00 -5.67
N SER A 197 -3.69 18.70 -5.04
CA SER A 197 -4.78 19.66 -4.97
C SER A 197 -4.44 20.88 -4.10
N PRO A 198 -5.12 22.03 -4.31
CA PRO A 198 -4.97 23.19 -3.44
C PRO A 198 -5.24 22.89 -1.96
N GLU A 199 -6.16 21.96 -1.70
CA GLU A 199 -6.56 21.58 -0.34
C GLU A 199 -5.47 20.76 0.38
N THR A 200 -4.79 19.89 -0.34
CA THR A 200 -3.60 19.20 0.17
C THR A 200 -2.42 20.16 0.35
N MET A 201 -2.21 21.10 -0.58
CA MET A 201 -1.16 22.11 -0.46
C MET A 201 -1.36 22.99 0.80
N ARG A 202 -2.60 23.37 1.11
CA ARG A 202 -2.92 24.07 2.37
C ARG A 202 -2.60 23.25 3.62
N ARG A 203 -2.96 21.97 3.65
CA ARG A 203 -2.63 21.07 4.78
C ARG A 203 -1.12 20.90 4.94
N LEU A 204 -0.40 20.75 3.83
CA LEU A 204 1.06 20.67 3.84
C LEU A 204 1.67 21.96 4.39
N ALA A 205 1.22 23.13 3.93
CA ALA A 205 1.68 24.41 4.42
C ALA A 205 1.41 24.59 5.92
N ALA A 206 0.21 24.26 6.38
CA ALA A 206 -0.17 24.34 7.80
C ALA A 206 0.72 23.44 8.68
N TRP A 207 0.98 22.20 8.24
CA TRP A 207 1.90 21.29 8.92
C TRP A 207 3.34 21.80 8.94
N LEU A 208 3.88 22.20 7.78
CA LEU A 208 5.27 22.65 7.66
C LEU A 208 5.53 23.92 8.49
N CYS A 209 4.57 24.84 8.51
CA CYS A 209 4.63 26.06 9.33
C CYS A 209 4.59 25.72 10.83
N ALA A 210 3.61 24.92 11.27
CA ALA A 210 3.46 24.57 12.69
C ALA A 210 4.63 23.74 13.23
N ALA A 211 5.28 22.94 12.37
CA ALA A 211 6.42 22.11 12.72
C ALA A 211 7.78 22.78 12.51
N ASP A 212 7.81 24.03 12.02
CA ASP A 212 9.01 24.79 11.67
C ASP A 212 9.96 24.00 10.73
N ILE A 213 9.40 23.43 9.67
CA ILE A 213 10.14 22.60 8.70
C ILE A 213 10.42 23.41 7.43
N ALA A 214 11.63 23.94 7.32
CA ALA A 214 12.08 24.68 6.12
C ALA A 214 12.66 23.77 5.01
N GLY A 215 13.12 22.56 5.34
CA GLY A 215 13.80 21.68 4.38
C GLY A 215 13.95 20.24 4.89
N GLY A 216 14.25 19.28 4.01
CA GLY A 216 14.37 17.85 4.35
C GLY A 216 13.04 17.10 4.28
N ALA A 217 12.89 16.01 5.04
CA ALA A 217 11.70 15.17 5.00
C ALA A 217 10.43 15.93 5.43
N VAL A 218 9.33 15.82 4.67
CA VAL A 218 8.05 16.49 4.99
C VAL A 218 7.38 15.82 6.19
N LEU A 219 7.23 14.50 6.15
CA LEU A 219 6.49 13.76 7.16
C LEU A 219 7.42 13.20 8.23
N ARG A 220 7.43 13.83 9.41
CA ARG A 220 8.35 13.51 10.51
C ARG A 220 7.64 12.98 11.74
N ARG A 221 8.39 12.31 12.61
CA ARG A 221 7.87 11.87 13.91
C ARG A 221 7.71 13.08 14.84
N VAL A 222 6.58 13.12 15.54
CA VAL A 222 6.32 14.06 16.63
C VAL A 222 6.50 13.29 17.94
N HIS A 223 7.33 13.81 18.82
CA HIS A 223 7.56 13.28 20.16
C HIS A 223 6.82 14.17 21.16
N LEU A 224 5.83 13.60 21.86
CA LEU A 224 5.16 14.30 22.96
C LEU A 224 6.01 14.18 24.22
N LEU A 225 6.21 15.30 24.89
CA LEU A 225 6.88 15.37 26.19
C LEU A 225 5.82 15.41 27.29
N PRO A 226 6.04 14.71 28.41
CA PRO A 226 5.17 14.84 29.58
C PRO A 226 5.10 16.30 30.03
N ALA A 227 3.92 16.74 30.50
CA ALA A 227 3.82 17.99 31.22
C ALA A 227 4.66 17.90 32.51
N PRO A 228 5.41 18.94 32.89
CA PRO A 228 6.07 18.97 34.19
C PRO A 228 5.02 18.87 35.32
N PRO A 229 5.33 18.17 36.41
CA PRO A 229 4.42 18.09 37.56
C PRO A 229 4.23 19.48 38.16
N GLY A 230 3.04 20.07 38.00
CA GLY A 230 2.68 21.39 38.53
C GLY A 230 1.85 22.27 37.57
N ASP A 231 1.95 22.06 36.26
CA ASP A 231 1.33 22.91 35.23
C ASP A 231 0.26 22.15 34.42
N ALA A 232 -0.62 21.41 35.09
CA ALA A 232 -1.47 20.40 34.44
C ALA A 232 -2.64 20.95 33.59
N GLU A 233 -3.00 22.23 33.69
CA GLU A 233 -4.26 22.71 33.10
C GLU A 233 -4.16 23.75 31.97
N GLU A 234 -3.04 24.48 31.78
CA GLU A 234 -3.04 25.61 30.81
C GLU A 234 -1.98 25.56 29.70
N ARG A 235 -0.96 24.70 29.79
CA ARG A 235 0.07 24.60 28.74
C ARG A 235 -0.10 23.28 28.00
N GLY A 236 -0.66 23.36 26.80
CA GLY A 236 -0.81 22.22 25.89
C GLY A 236 0.47 21.39 25.76
N ALA A 237 0.32 20.11 25.43
CA ALA A 237 1.42 19.14 25.40
C ALA A 237 2.66 19.69 24.67
N ARG A 238 3.79 19.77 25.40
CA ARG A 238 5.08 20.13 24.80
C ARG A 238 5.46 19.03 23.80
N HIS A 239 5.98 19.41 22.65
CA HIS A 239 6.37 18.45 21.62
C HIS A 239 7.74 18.80 21.04
N THR A 240 8.39 17.80 20.44
CA THR A 240 9.58 17.98 19.62
C THR A 240 9.38 17.25 18.29
N ILE A 241 9.87 17.86 17.21
CA ILE A 241 9.79 17.30 15.86
C ILE A 241 11.13 16.64 15.54
N GLY A 242 11.10 15.35 15.20
CA GLY A 242 12.32 14.66 14.75
C GLY A 242 12.79 15.18 13.39
N ASP A 243 14.02 14.84 13.01
CA ASP A 243 14.64 15.15 11.71
C ASP A 243 14.38 14.07 10.64
N LYS A 244 14.19 12.83 11.10
CA LYS A 244 14.01 11.65 10.24
C LYS A 244 12.58 11.50 9.71
N PRO A 245 12.43 10.93 8.50
CA PRO A 245 11.12 10.61 7.95
C PRO A 245 10.37 9.59 8.81
N LEU A 246 9.04 9.63 8.76
CA LEU A 246 8.20 8.59 9.33
C LEU A 246 8.57 7.21 8.78
N THR A 247 8.41 6.19 9.62
CA THR A 247 8.54 4.80 9.17
C THR A 247 7.23 4.34 8.52
N ARG A 248 7.32 3.30 7.68
CA ARG A 248 6.12 2.68 7.06
C ARG A 248 5.11 2.21 8.12
N GLN A 249 5.61 1.66 9.22
CA GLN A 249 4.79 1.25 10.36
C GLN A 249 4.13 2.46 11.04
N GLY A 250 4.85 3.59 11.13
CA GLY A 250 4.31 4.84 11.66
C GLY A 250 3.12 5.34 10.84
N VAL A 251 3.22 5.34 9.51
CA VAL A 251 2.12 5.71 8.60
C VAL A 251 0.87 4.84 8.85
N VAL A 252 1.04 3.51 8.92
CA VAL A 252 -0.08 2.60 9.16
C VAL A 252 -0.67 2.78 10.56
N ALA A 253 0.17 3.03 11.58
CA ALA A 253 -0.30 3.30 12.94
C ALA A 253 -1.11 4.60 13.02
N ILE A 254 -0.66 5.66 12.35
CA ILE A 254 -1.38 6.94 12.23
C ILE A 254 -2.75 6.72 11.57
N LEU A 255 -2.77 6.04 10.41
CA LEU A 255 -4.00 5.76 9.68
C LEU A 255 -5.02 5.02 10.57
N ARG A 256 -4.59 3.98 11.28
CA ARG A 256 -5.47 3.21 12.17
C ARG A 256 -5.93 4.00 13.40
N ARG A 257 -5.07 4.88 13.94
CA ARG A 257 -5.47 5.80 15.01
C ARG A 257 -6.55 6.75 14.53
N ARG A 258 -6.37 7.36 13.35
CA ARG A 258 -7.36 8.27 12.76
C ARG A 258 -8.67 7.56 12.42
N ALA A 259 -8.61 6.33 11.93
CA ALA A 259 -9.79 5.52 11.71
C ALA A 259 -10.59 5.27 13.00
N ARG A 260 -9.91 5.00 14.12
CA ARG A 260 -10.58 4.88 15.44
C ARG A 260 -11.18 6.20 15.90
N ALA A 261 -10.46 7.31 15.73
CA ALA A 261 -10.95 8.64 16.08
C ALA A 261 -12.21 9.02 15.26
N ALA A 262 -12.19 8.76 13.95
CA ALA A 262 -13.33 9.02 13.06
C ALA A 262 -14.58 8.22 13.46
N ILE A 263 -14.41 6.96 13.87
CA ILE A 263 -15.52 6.15 14.38
C ILE A 263 -16.02 6.70 15.73
N ALA A 264 -15.12 7.01 16.65
CA ALA A 264 -15.48 7.52 17.98
C ALA A 264 -16.21 8.87 17.91
N LEU A 265 -15.85 9.72 16.94
CA LEU A 265 -16.49 11.02 16.69
C LEU A 265 -17.77 10.92 15.83
N GLY A 266 -18.16 9.72 15.40
CA GLY A 266 -19.38 9.51 14.61
C GLY A 266 -19.28 9.90 13.12
N HIS A 267 -18.07 10.13 12.60
CA HIS A 267 -17.86 10.41 11.17
C HIS A 267 -17.97 9.17 10.28
N VAL A 268 -17.98 7.97 10.87
CA VAL A 268 -18.10 6.70 10.15
C VAL A 268 -19.20 5.86 10.76
N ALA A 269 -20.25 5.59 9.98
CA ALA A 269 -21.27 4.61 10.33
C ALA A 269 -20.73 3.20 10.08
N ILE A 270 -20.36 2.51 11.15
CA ILE A 270 -19.91 1.11 11.10
C ILE A 270 -20.39 0.36 12.33
N ASP A 271 -20.77 -0.89 12.13
CA ASP A 271 -21.06 -1.84 13.21
C ASP A 271 -19.84 -1.95 14.16
N PRO A 272 -20.01 -1.67 15.47
CA PRO A 272 -18.93 -1.77 16.46
C PRO A 272 -18.19 -3.12 16.42
N ASP A 273 -18.89 -4.21 16.16
CA ASP A 273 -18.29 -5.56 16.12
C ASP A 273 -17.37 -5.76 14.90
N ARG A 274 -17.60 -4.97 13.83
CA ARG A 274 -16.82 -5.02 12.58
C ARG A 274 -15.77 -3.91 12.51
N ALA A 275 -15.86 -2.89 13.36
CA ALA A 275 -15.00 -1.71 13.37
C ALA A 275 -13.51 -2.06 13.42
N GLU A 276 -13.08 -2.85 14.40
CA GLU A 276 -11.65 -3.17 14.57
C GLU A 276 -11.13 -4.08 13.44
N ALA A 277 -11.98 -4.95 12.88
CA ALA A 277 -11.61 -5.73 11.71
C ALA A 277 -11.38 -4.84 10.47
N ALA A 278 -12.25 -3.85 10.24
CA ALA A 278 -12.11 -2.86 9.19
C ALA A 278 -10.83 -2.03 9.38
N ILE A 279 -10.57 -1.52 10.58
CA ILE A 279 -9.34 -0.78 10.90
C ILE A 279 -8.08 -1.61 10.64
N ARG A 280 -8.06 -2.89 11.05
CA ARG A 280 -6.91 -3.78 10.79
C ARG A 280 -6.66 -4.03 9.31
N SER A 281 -7.72 -3.99 8.48
CA SER A 281 -7.62 -4.16 7.03
C SER A 281 -7.00 -2.95 6.32
N LEU A 282 -7.01 -1.77 6.96
CA LEU A 282 -6.41 -0.56 6.41
C LEU A 282 -4.88 -0.68 6.35
N SER A 283 -4.33 -0.18 5.26
CA SER A 283 -2.90 -0.05 5.02
C SER A 283 -2.62 1.21 4.22
N ALA A 284 -1.37 1.62 4.10
CA ALA A 284 -1.01 2.73 3.22
C ALA A 284 -1.38 2.48 1.74
N HIS A 285 -1.57 1.23 1.32
CA HIS A 285 -2.04 0.91 -0.04
C HIS A 285 -3.54 1.17 -0.22
N SER A 286 -4.31 1.31 0.87
CA SER A 286 -5.75 1.59 0.84
C SER A 286 -6.07 2.91 0.14
N PHE A 287 -5.24 3.95 0.32
CA PHE A 287 -5.37 5.23 -0.40
C PHE A 287 -5.33 5.04 -1.91
N ARG A 288 -4.32 4.28 -2.38
CA ARG A 288 -4.16 4.01 -3.81
C ARG A 288 -5.32 3.21 -4.38
N VAL A 289 -5.81 2.21 -3.65
CA VAL A 289 -6.99 1.42 -4.08
C VAL A 289 -8.21 2.33 -4.15
N GLY A 290 -8.46 3.14 -3.12
CA GLY A 290 -9.58 4.08 -3.10
C GLY A 290 -9.54 5.11 -4.22
N LEU A 291 -8.41 5.79 -4.43
CA LEU A 291 -8.24 6.73 -5.53
C LEU A 291 -8.49 6.07 -6.89
N THR A 292 -7.99 4.84 -7.09
CA THR A 292 -8.26 4.09 -8.34
C THR A 292 -9.76 3.91 -8.55
N GLN A 293 -10.46 3.49 -7.49
CA GLN A 293 -11.89 3.24 -7.52
C GLN A 293 -12.69 4.53 -7.78
N ASP A 294 -12.28 5.63 -7.19
CA ASP A 294 -12.90 6.95 -7.41
C ASP A 294 -12.70 7.45 -8.84
N LEU A 295 -11.49 7.34 -9.40
CA LEU A 295 -11.25 7.69 -10.80
C LEU A 295 -12.09 6.84 -11.77
N PHE A 296 -12.22 5.53 -11.52
CA PHE A 296 -13.13 4.69 -12.31
C PHE A 296 -14.60 5.09 -12.15
N ALA A 297 -15.02 5.45 -10.94
CA ALA A 297 -16.39 5.88 -10.67
C ALA A 297 -16.70 7.23 -11.34
N ALA A 298 -15.71 8.10 -11.49
CA ALA A 298 -15.77 9.36 -12.24
C ALA A 298 -15.78 9.16 -13.78
N GLY A 299 -15.54 7.93 -14.25
CA GLY A 299 -15.61 7.58 -15.68
C GLY A 299 -14.27 7.52 -16.40
N GLU A 300 -13.15 7.71 -15.69
CA GLU A 300 -11.81 7.61 -16.27
C GLU A 300 -11.51 6.19 -16.78
N ASP A 301 -10.68 6.12 -17.83
CA ASP A 301 -10.28 4.84 -18.41
C ASP A 301 -9.04 4.24 -17.71
N GLY A 302 -8.77 2.97 -18.02
CA GLY A 302 -7.64 2.26 -17.40
C GLY A 302 -6.27 2.83 -17.77
N ALA A 303 -6.14 3.58 -18.87
CA ALA A 303 -4.88 4.17 -19.32
C ALA A 303 -4.59 5.48 -18.57
N GLY A 304 -5.58 6.38 -18.48
CA GLY A 304 -5.49 7.61 -17.69
C GLY A 304 -5.22 7.31 -16.21
N ILE A 305 -5.92 6.31 -15.66
CA ILE A 305 -5.68 5.86 -14.28
C ILE A 305 -4.28 5.27 -14.11
N ALA A 306 -3.80 4.47 -15.07
CA ALA A 306 -2.45 3.92 -15.02
C ALA A 306 -1.37 5.00 -15.08
N LEU A 307 -1.58 6.05 -15.88
CA LEU A 307 -0.70 7.22 -15.94
C LEU A 307 -0.69 7.96 -14.59
N ALA A 308 -1.86 8.33 -14.07
CA ALA A 308 -1.99 9.06 -12.81
C ALA A 308 -1.37 8.30 -11.63
N LEU A 309 -1.62 6.99 -11.53
CA LEU A 309 -1.11 6.15 -10.45
C LEU A 309 0.27 5.56 -10.73
N ARG A 310 0.88 5.84 -11.88
CA ARG A 310 2.24 5.37 -12.24
C ARG A 310 2.33 3.84 -12.20
N TRP A 311 1.42 3.20 -12.92
CA TRP A 311 1.43 1.77 -13.19
C TRP A 311 2.01 1.49 -14.56
N SER A 312 2.80 0.42 -14.63
CA SER A 312 3.42 -0.02 -15.89
C SER A 312 2.44 -0.64 -16.88
N SER A 313 1.18 -0.89 -16.47
CA SER A 313 0.17 -1.49 -17.34
C SER A 313 -1.26 -1.11 -16.89
N PRO A 314 -2.14 -0.76 -17.84
CA PRO A 314 -3.58 -0.58 -17.60
C PRO A 314 -4.27 -1.80 -16.98
N GLY A 315 -3.74 -3.01 -17.21
CA GLY A 315 -4.30 -4.23 -16.62
C GLY A 315 -4.27 -4.24 -15.09
N THR A 316 -3.33 -3.50 -14.49
CA THR A 316 -3.28 -3.32 -13.03
C THR A 316 -4.45 -2.48 -12.53
N ALA A 317 -4.83 -1.43 -13.26
CA ALA A 317 -5.98 -0.59 -12.94
C ALA A 317 -7.28 -1.38 -12.98
N LEU A 318 -7.48 -2.12 -14.07
CA LEU A 318 -8.65 -2.96 -14.26
C LEU A 318 -8.80 -4.00 -13.15
N HIS A 319 -7.70 -4.49 -12.55
CA HIS A 319 -7.77 -5.44 -11.43
C HIS A 319 -8.41 -4.84 -10.17
N TYR A 320 -8.14 -3.57 -9.87
CA TYR A 320 -8.74 -2.86 -8.73
C TYR A 320 -10.16 -2.38 -9.02
N ALA A 321 -10.51 -2.21 -10.29
CA ALA A 321 -11.84 -1.82 -10.73
C ALA A 321 -12.84 -2.98 -10.81
N ARG A 322 -12.39 -4.25 -10.74
CA ARG A 322 -13.23 -5.42 -11.09
C ARG A 322 -14.60 -5.46 -10.44
N GLU A 323 -14.72 -5.04 -9.18
CA GLU A 323 -16.00 -5.06 -8.45
C GLU A 323 -16.89 -3.86 -8.82
N LEU A 324 -16.32 -2.67 -9.01
CA LEU A 324 -17.05 -1.49 -9.48
C LEU A 324 -17.47 -1.58 -10.94
N ALA A 325 -16.62 -2.21 -11.75
CA ALA A 325 -16.87 -2.44 -13.17
C ALA A 325 -18.10 -3.32 -13.41
N VAL A 326 -18.62 -4.09 -12.44
CA VAL A 326 -19.84 -4.87 -12.67
C VAL A 326 -21.04 -3.96 -12.96
N GLY A 327 -21.14 -2.81 -12.26
CA GLY A 327 -22.22 -1.83 -12.44
C GLY A 327 -21.96 -0.75 -13.50
N SER A 328 -20.70 -0.53 -13.90
CA SER A 328 -20.31 0.56 -14.80
C SER A 328 -19.47 0.13 -16.01
N ASN A 329 -19.35 -1.19 -16.27
CA ASN A 329 -18.65 -1.70 -17.45
C ASN A 329 -19.31 -1.25 -18.76
N ALA A 330 -18.58 -1.43 -19.85
CA ALA A 330 -19.05 -1.14 -21.20
C ALA A 330 -20.44 -1.72 -21.49
N ALA A 331 -20.71 -2.96 -21.06
CA ALA A 331 -22.03 -3.57 -21.26
C ALA A 331 -23.11 -2.87 -20.41
N ALA A 332 -22.86 -2.56 -19.14
CA ALA A 332 -23.78 -1.84 -18.27
C ALA A 332 -24.10 -0.43 -18.81
N ARG A 333 -23.10 0.31 -19.31
CA ARG A 333 -23.31 1.64 -19.91
C ARG A 333 -24.05 1.60 -21.24
N VAL A 334 -23.78 0.60 -22.08
CA VAL A 334 -24.45 0.44 -23.38
C VAL A 334 -25.88 -0.06 -23.18
N LEU A 335 -26.06 -1.14 -22.42
CA LEU A 335 -27.38 -1.72 -22.15
C LEU A 335 -28.24 -0.81 -21.27
N GLY A 336 -27.64 -0.09 -20.31
CA GLY A 336 -28.33 0.90 -19.49
C GLY A 336 -28.89 2.06 -20.32
N ARG A 337 -28.10 2.60 -21.27
CA ARG A 337 -28.58 3.62 -22.21
C ARG A 337 -29.67 3.10 -23.14
N MET A 338 -29.48 1.89 -23.70
CA MET A 338 -30.45 1.29 -24.64
C MET A 338 -31.77 0.90 -23.96
N ARG A 339 -31.74 0.44 -22.70
CA ARG A 339 -32.94 0.00 -21.96
C ARG A 339 -33.57 1.12 -21.11
N GLY A 340 -32.81 2.16 -20.77
CA GLY A 340 -33.31 3.36 -20.08
C GLY A 340 -34.06 4.32 -21.02
N ALA A 341 -33.70 4.34 -22.31
CA ALA A 341 -34.37 5.16 -23.32
C ALA A 341 -35.80 4.69 -23.68
N GLY A 342 -36.24 3.51 -23.20
CA GLY A 342 -37.57 2.96 -23.46
C GLY A 342 -38.62 3.23 -22.37
N LYS A 343 -38.36 4.15 -21.44
CA LYS A 343 -39.27 4.50 -20.32
C LYS A 343 -39.74 5.97 -20.33
N ALA A 344 -39.49 6.68 -21.41
CA ALA A 344 -40.03 8.02 -21.64
C ALA A 344 -40.92 7.98 -22.89
N ASP A 345 -42.09 7.36 -22.73
CA ASP A 345 -43.30 7.57 -23.54
C ASP A 345 -44.51 7.28 -22.63
#